data_AF-A0A1H4V6Z1-F1
#
_entry.id   AF-A0A1H4V6Z1-F1
#
_cell.length_a   1.000
_cell.length_b   1.000
_cell.length_c   1.000
_cell.angle_alpha   90.00
_cell.angle_beta   90.00
_cell.angle_gamma   90.00
#
_symmetry.space_group_name_H-M   'P 1'
#
loop_
_entity.id
_entity.type
_entity.pdbx_description
1 polymer ?
#
loop_
_entity_poly.entity_id
_entity_poly.type
_entity_poly.pdbx_seq_one_letter_code
_entity_poly.pdbx_strand_id
1 'polypeptide(L)'
;MAISIQLNSAVGKDLSFAGYLADYQSSFAASSGQWGGFNSWNPFATSGSQYAQGEGSVFNSGNTDLQGFIAGGDLQYTLFSAPSHTFYGTLNTLEFGHGLQGVSPRSFVQSDIVISNLGLSSAKSEGRAGDVHEIVYGLMKPQDSASGGISHLLDYLNSNQLNLVAGAGNDTLQGYSQNDVLTGGTGVDTFYFGLYGSATSFGNDTVSDYAAGEKIQVSNAIYADYSAFSSAGGSVSESAGNTIIDTNGHGTITLAGVTSFDLADLQFV
;
A
#
# COMPACT_ATOMS: atom_id res chain seq x y z
N MET A 1 11.09 -7.18 -10.05
CA MET A 1 10.29 -8.12 -9.22
C MET A 1 9.06 -7.32 -8.80
N ALA A 2 7.86 -7.90 -8.84
CA ALA A 2 6.67 -7.18 -8.38
C ALA A 2 6.76 -6.90 -6.88
N ILE A 3 6.25 -5.74 -6.45
CA ILE A 3 6.06 -5.41 -5.04
C ILE A 3 4.95 -6.31 -4.50
N SER A 4 5.15 -6.87 -3.32
CA SER A 4 4.11 -7.69 -2.68
C SER A 4 3.49 -6.92 -1.52
N ILE A 5 2.16 -6.83 -1.52
CA ILE A 5 1.37 -6.20 -0.47
C ILE A 5 0.47 -7.28 0.13
N GLN A 6 0.53 -7.43 1.44
CA GLN A 6 -0.32 -8.34 2.19
C GLN A 6 -1.16 -7.54 3.17
N LEU A 7 -2.48 -7.63 3.03
CA LEU A 7 -3.44 -7.11 4.01
C LEU A 7 -3.71 -8.22 5.03
N ASN A 8 -3.24 -8.00 6.25
CA ASN A 8 -3.42 -8.90 7.37
C ASN A 8 -4.65 -8.46 8.16
N SER A 9 -5.83 -8.72 7.62
CA SER A 9 -7.08 -8.50 8.35
C SER A 9 -7.09 -9.40 9.61
N ALA A 10 -7.25 -8.80 10.78
CA ALA A 10 -7.69 -9.55 11.95
C ALA A 10 -9.04 -10.21 11.60
N VAL A 11 -9.28 -11.45 12.01
CA VAL A 11 -10.49 -12.22 11.63
C VAL A 11 -11.76 -11.36 11.71
N GLY A 12 -12.37 -11.08 10.56
CA GLY A 12 -13.61 -10.31 10.44
C GLY A 12 -13.47 -8.79 10.39
N LYS A 13 -12.30 -8.25 10.06
CA LYS A 13 -12.11 -6.83 9.74
C LYS A 13 -11.89 -6.63 8.25
N ASP A 14 -12.70 -5.75 7.67
CA ASP A 14 -12.59 -5.31 6.29
C ASP A 14 -11.44 -4.29 6.17
N LEU A 15 -10.53 -4.49 5.22
CA LEU A 15 -9.42 -3.58 4.92
C LEU A 15 -9.53 -3.04 3.50
N SER A 16 -9.53 -1.71 3.37
CA SER A 16 -9.21 -1.04 2.12
C SER A 16 -7.74 -0.64 2.15
N PHE A 17 -6.90 -1.09 1.20
CA PHE A 17 -5.49 -0.69 1.18
C PHE A 17 -5.33 0.84 1.12
N ALA A 18 -6.04 1.48 0.19
CA ALA A 18 -6.03 2.93 0.04
C ALA A 18 -6.67 3.64 1.25
N GLY A 19 -7.79 3.12 1.75
CA GLY A 19 -8.47 3.65 2.94
C GLY A 19 -7.59 3.58 4.19
N TYR A 20 -6.91 2.46 4.41
CA TYR A 20 -6.00 2.27 5.55
C TYR A 20 -4.86 3.27 5.51
N LEU A 21 -4.19 3.46 4.37
CA LEU A 21 -3.09 4.41 4.28
C LEU A 21 -3.56 5.86 4.46
N ALA A 22 -4.74 6.21 3.95
CA ALA A 22 -5.35 7.52 4.17
C ALA A 22 -5.70 7.74 5.66
N ASP A 23 -6.29 6.74 6.31
CA ASP A 23 -6.62 6.76 7.73
C ASP A 23 -5.35 6.89 8.57
N TYR A 24 -4.31 6.10 8.29
CA TYR A 24 -2.99 6.21 8.90
C TYR A 24 -2.45 7.64 8.76
N GLN A 25 -2.44 8.20 7.56
CA GLN A 25 -1.91 9.54 7.33
C GLN A 25 -2.69 10.64 8.07
N SER A 26 -4.01 10.48 8.19
CA SER A 26 -4.89 11.46 8.85
C SER A 26 -4.83 11.42 10.37
N SER A 27 -4.57 10.24 10.94
CA SER A 27 -4.67 9.99 12.38
C SER A 27 -3.32 9.83 13.07
N PHE A 28 -2.25 9.47 12.34
CA PHE A 28 -0.95 9.21 12.93
C PHE A 28 -0.37 10.46 13.60
N ALA A 29 -0.29 10.40 14.93
CA ALA A 29 0.23 11.47 15.77
C ALA A 29 1.45 11.02 16.57
N ALA A 30 2.65 11.26 16.03
CA ALA A 30 3.87 11.16 16.81
C ALA A 30 3.86 12.20 17.96
N SER A 31 4.26 11.80 19.17
CA SER A 31 4.38 12.78 20.26
C SER A 31 5.46 13.80 19.95
N SER A 32 5.18 15.06 20.28
CA SER A 32 6.14 16.15 20.13
C SER A 32 7.48 15.80 20.79
N GLY A 33 8.57 15.86 20.01
CA GLY A 33 9.91 15.54 20.47
C GLY A 33 10.25 14.05 20.59
N GLN A 34 9.33 13.14 20.24
CA GLN A 34 9.57 11.70 20.24
C GLN A 34 9.73 11.19 18.81
N TRP A 35 10.97 10.92 18.46
CA TRP A 35 11.35 10.36 17.16
C TRP A 35 11.43 8.84 17.27
N GLY A 36 11.17 8.16 16.16
CA GLY A 36 11.39 6.73 16.07
C GLY A 36 12.85 6.33 16.30
N GLY A 37 13.11 5.03 16.29
CA GLY A 37 14.45 4.51 16.53
C GLY A 37 14.81 3.34 15.63
N PHE A 38 16.09 3.01 15.59
CA PHE A 38 16.56 1.79 14.94
C PHE A 38 16.36 0.58 15.86
N ASN A 39 16.40 -0.63 15.28
CA ASN A 39 16.35 -1.90 16.00
C ASN A 39 17.66 -2.21 16.74
N SER A 40 17.99 -1.38 17.74
CA SER A 40 19.22 -1.47 18.51
C SER A 40 18.98 -1.21 19.99
N TRP A 41 19.75 -1.90 20.84
CA TRP A 41 19.84 -1.58 22.27
C TRP A 41 20.57 -0.27 22.54
N ASN A 42 21.30 0.27 21.55
CA ASN A 42 21.85 1.62 21.62
C ASN A 42 20.76 2.64 21.23
N PRO A 43 20.25 3.46 22.17
CA PRO A 43 19.21 4.45 21.87
C PRO A 43 19.68 5.58 20.94
N PHE A 44 20.99 5.69 20.68
CA PHE A 44 21.59 6.65 19.76
C PHE A 44 22.07 6.00 18.45
N ALA A 45 21.65 4.78 18.16
CA ALA A 45 21.97 4.14 16.88
C ALA A 45 21.48 5.03 15.72
N THR A 46 22.32 5.19 14.71
CA THR A 46 22.01 5.95 13.49
C THR A 46 21.95 5.06 12.26
N SER A 47 21.93 3.74 12.45
CA SER A 47 21.74 2.75 11.40
C SER A 47 21.19 1.46 11.98
N GLY A 48 20.58 0.64 11.13
CA GLY A 48 20.02 -0.65 11.52
C GLY A 48 19.22 -1.28 10.39
N SER A 49 18.84 -2.54 10.61
CA SER A 49 18.03 -3.27 9.63
C SER A 49 16.54 -2.94 9.72
N GLN A 50 16.11 -2.29 10.79
CA GLN A 50 14.77 -1.72 10.91
C GLN A 50 14.85 -0.33 11.56
N TYR A 51 13.99 0.58 11.09
CA TYR A 51 13.59 1.80 11.78
C TYR A 51 12.10 1.70 12.07
N ALA A 52 11.64 2.12 13.25
CA ALA A 52 10.19 2.13 13.49
C ALA A 52 9.76 3.34 14.32
N GLN A 53 8.52 3.75 14.09
CA GLN A 53 7.83 4.76 14.86
C GLN A 53 6.39 4.33 15.12
N GLY A 54 5.96 4.42 16.38
CA GLY A 54 4.57 4.33 16.78
C GLY A 54 4.09 5.67 17.32
N GLU A 55 2.78 5.82 17.42
CA GLU A 55 2.16 6.94 18.13
C GLU A 55 2.61 6.98 19.59
N GLY A 56 2.52 8.17 20.19
CA GLY A 56 3.09 8.33 21.53
C GLY A 56 4.62 8.24 21.44
N SER A 57 5.17 7.14 21.96
CA SER A 57 6.60 6.85 22.01
C SER A 57 6.91 5.41 21.57
N VAL A 58 8.04 5.23 20.89
CA VAL A 58 8.56 3.95 20.37
C VAL A 58 9.04 2.97 21.44
N PHE A 59 9.12 3.41 22.69
CA PHE A 59 9.75 2.63 23.76
C PHE A 59 8.70 2.00 24.66
N ASN A 60 8.21 0.82 24.26
CA ASN A 60 7.47 -0.12 25.11
C ASN A 60 6.34 0.55 25.91
N SER A 61 5.42 1.22 25.21
CA SER A 61 4.27 1.86 25.86
C SER A 61 3.30 0.85 26.48
N GLY A 62 3.41 -0.43 26.11
CA GLY A 62 2.48 -1.50 26.50
C GLY A 62 1.06 -1.31 25.94
N ASN A 63 0.82 -0.24 25.18
CA ASN A 63 -0.46 0.08 24.59
C ASN A 63 -0.55 -0.56 23.20
N THR A 64 -1.43 -1.55 23.08
CA THR A 64 -1.64 -2.31 21.85
C THR A 64 -2.51 -1.61 20.82
N ASP A 65 -3.11 -0.47 21.17
CA ASP A 65 -4.04 0.27 20.31
C ASP A 65 -3.35 1.41 19.55
N LEU A 66 -2.06 1.67 19.83
CA LEU A 66 -1.29 2.71 19.14
C LEU A 66 -0.78 2.17 17.81
N GLN A 67 -1.12 2.86 16.72
CA GLN A 67 -0.63 2.53 15.38
C GLN A 67 0.83 2.95 15.20
N GLY A 68 1.48 2.39 14.18
CA GLY A 68 2.83 2.76 13.78
C GLY A 68 3.26 2.11 12.48
N PHE A 69 4.52 2.35 12.12
CA PHE A 69 5.18 1.69 11.01
C PHE A 69 6.56 1.14 11.40
N ILE A 70 6.99 0.08 10.72
CA ILE A 70 8.35 -0.46 10.71
C ILE A 70 8.88 -0.42 9.27
N ALA A 71 9.95 0.33 9.04
CA ALA A 71 10.73 0.33 7.80
C ALA A 71 11.89 -0.66 7.92
N GLY A 72 11.99 -1.61 6.99
CA GLY A 72 13.03 -2.65 6.98
C GLY A 72 13.93 -2.59 5.75
N GLY A 73 15.22 -2.82 5.95
CA GLY A 73 16.24 -2.74 4.90
C GLY A 73 17.65 -2.66 5.48
N ASP A 74 18.51 -1.85 4.89
CA ASP A 74 19.79 -1.39 5.47
C ASP A 74 19.73 0.14 5.54
N LEU A 75 19.16 0.64 6.64
CA LEU A 75 18.81 2.05 6.80
C LEU A 75 19.90 2.78 7.59
N GLN A 76 20.20 3.99 7.16
CA GLN A 76 21.19 4.87 7.79
C GLN A 76 20.61 6.28 7.92
N TYR A 77 20.97 6.99 8.98
CA TYR A 77 20.54 8.36 9.26
C TYR A 77 21.73 9.25 9.57
N THR A 78 21.81 10.41 8.93
CA THR A 78 23.00 11.27 9.04
C THR A 78 23.07 12.12 10.31
N LEU A 79 21.96 12.23 11.05
CA LEU A 79 21.84 13.11 12.22
C LEU A 79 22.28 14.55 11.86
N PHE A 80 23.39 15.04 12.41
CA PHE A 80 23.93 16.37 12.09
C PHE A 80 24.99 16.38 10.97
N SER A 81 25.44 15.20 10.52
CA SER A 81 26.44 15.09 9.44
C SER A 81 25.84 15.53 8.11
N ALA A 82 26.59 16.24 7.27
CA ALA A 82 26.10 16.60 5.94
C ALA A 82 25.89 15.35 5.05
N PRO A 83 24.78 15.29 4.26
CA PRO A 83 23.60 16.15 4.34
C PRO A 83 22.79 15.85 5.62
N SER A 84 22.43 16.88 6.40
CA SER A 84 21.87 16.67 7.75
C SER A 84 20.43 16.14 7.70
N HIS A 85 20.09 15.35 8.72
CA HIS A 85 18.78 14.77 8.96
C HIS A 85 18.24 14.00 7.75
N THR A 86 19.09 13.20 7.12
CA THR A 86 18.79 12.44 5.90
C THR A 86 18.77 10.95 6.21
N PHE A 87 17.71 10.28 5.78
CA PHE A 87 17.66 8.81 5.70
C PHE A 87 18.20 8.38 4.34
N TYR A 88 19.00 7.32 4.31
CA TYR A 88 19.58 6.76 3.10
C TYR A 88 19.88 5.27 3.31
N GLY A 89 20.41 4.61 2.28
CA GLY A 89 20.64 3.17 2.27
C GLY A 89 19.53 2.47 1.49
N THR A 90 19.06 1.33 1.98
CA THR A 90 18.02 0.54 1.28
C THR A 90 16.75 0.42 2.12
N LEU A 91 15.61 0.44 1.44
CA LEU A 91 14.29 0.18 2.01
C LEU A 91 13.62 -0.93 1.19
N ASN A 92 13.39 -2.08 1.83
CA ASN A 92 12.83 -3.26 1.17
C ASN A 92 11.45 -3.64 1.70
N THR A 93 11.16 -3.34 2.97
CA THR A 93 9.87 -3.63 3.58
C THR A 93 9.30 -2.43 4.33
N LEU A 94 7.98 -2.29 4.30
CA LEU A 94 7.22 -1.44 5.21
C LEU A 94 6.16 -2.32 5.86
N GLU A 95 6.02 -2.23 7.18
CA GLU A 95 4.95 -2.89 7.92
C GLU A 95 4.20 -1.82 8.70
N PHE A 96 2.86 -1.88 8.64
CA PHE A 96 1.96 -1.05 9.43
C PHE A 96 1.16 -1.93 10.38
N GLY A 97 0.90 -1.41 11.57
CA GLY A 97 0.23 -2.19 12.59
C GLY A 97 0.04 -1.43 13.89
N HIS A 98 -0.41 -2.16 14.90
CA HIS A 98 -0.71 -1.65 16.22
C HIS A 98 0.08 -2.37 17.32
N GLY A 99 0.43 -1.64 18.37
CA GLY A 99 1.18 -2.18 19.50
C GLY A 99 2.62 -2.51 19.15
N LEU A 100 3.39 -1.50 18.73
CA LEU A 100 4.81 -1.66 18.43
C LEU A 100 5.57 -2.20 19.65
N GLN A 101 6.30 -3.29 19.47
CA GLN A 101 7.02 -4.00 20.51
C GLN A 101 8.38 -4.52 20.01
N GLY A 102 9.16 -5.09 20.94
CA GLY A 102 10.50 -5.60 20.66
C GLY A 102 11.55 -4.50 20.50
N VAL A 103 12.80 -4.92 20.38
CA VAL A 103 13.95 -4.02 20.19
C VAL A 103 14.76 -4.47 18.98
N SER A 104 15.09 -5.75 18.90
CA SER A 104 15.79 -6.36 17.76
C SER A 104 15.39 -7.85 17.65
N PRO A 105 14.46 -8.23 16.76
CA PRO A 105 13.72 -7.36 15.84
C PRO A 105 12.62 -6.54 16.53
N ARG A 106 12.11 -5.54 15.81
CA ARG A 106 10.84 -4.87 16.11
C ARG A 106 9.70 -5.60 15.42
N SER A 107 8.52 -5.58 16.03
CA SER A 107 7.28 -6.15 15.48
C SER A 107 6.05 -5.45 16.05
N PHE A 108 4.90 -5.67 15.44
CA PHE A 108 3.61 -5.29 16.02
C PHE A 108 2.96 -6.44 16.79
N VAL A 109 2.09 -6.11 17.75
CA VAL A 109 1.16 -7.07 18.34
C VAL A 109 0.10 -7.44 17.30
N GLN A 110 -0.37 -6.47 16.53
CA GLN A 110 -1.24 -6.66 15.38
C GLN A 110 -0.60 -6.05 14.14
N SER A 111 -0.15 -6.90 13.21
CA SER A 111 0.31 -6.49 11.89
C SER A 111 -0.89 -6.35 10.96
N ASP A 112 -1.05 -5.21 10.30
CA ASP A 112 -2.20 -4.92 9.43
C ASP A 112 -1.83 -4.93 7.95
N ILE A 113 -0.69 -4.33 7.59
CA ILE A 113 -0.23 -4.26 6.20
C ILE A 113 1.26 -4.56 6.16
N VAL A 114 1.67 -5.46 5.27
CA VAL A 114 3.07 -5.70 4.95
C VAL A 114 3.31 -5.44 3.47
N ILE A 115 4.19 -4.48 3.18
CA ILE A 115 4.70 -4.20 1.83
C ILE A 115 6.12 -4.72 1.78
N SER A 116 6.45 -5.51 0.76
CA SER A 116 7.76 -6.12 0.59
C SER A 116 8.22 -6.06 -0.87
N ASN A 117 9.51 -6.31 -1.08
CA ASN A 117 10.18 -6.17 -2.37
C ASN A 117 10.14 -4.74 -2.92
N LEU A 118 10.13 -3.73 -2.02
CA LEU A 118 10.23 -2.33 -2.42
C LEU A 118 11.53 -2.07 -3.21
N GLY A 119 12.64 -2.71 -2.84
CA GLY A 119 13.89 -2.58 -3.60
C GLY A 119 14.43 -1.15 -3.76
N LEU A 120 14.02 -0.23 -2.90
CA LEU A 120 14.43 1.17 -2.93
C LEU A 120 15.86 1.32 -2.41
N SER A 121 16.63 2.20 -3.04
CA SER A 121 17.98 2.54 -2.63
C SER A 121 18.24 4.01 -2.88
N SER A 122 18.65 4.74 -1.83
CA SER A 122 19.10 6.13 -1.95
C SER A 122 20.53 6.25 -1.44
N ALA A 123 21.40 6.84 -2.25
CA ALA A 123 22.74 7.22 -1.86
C ALA A 123 22.71 8.40 -0.89
N LYS A 124 23.68 8.44 0.04
CA LYS A 124 23.83 9.55 0.98
C LYS A 124 23.91 10.92 0.28
N SER A 125 24.48 10.98 -0.93
CA SER A 125 24.64 12.21 -1.71
C SER A 125 23.32 12.82 -2.19
N GLU A 126 22.25 12.05 -2.28
CA GLU A 126 20.92 12.55 -2.70
C GLU A 126 20.29 13.44 -1.62
N GLY A 127 20.76 13.34 -0.37
CA GLY A 127 20.21 14.12 0.73
C GLY A 127 18.74 13.78 0.95
N ARG A 128 17.96 14.79 1.29
CA ARG A 128 16.52 14.62 1.58
C ARG A 128 15.68 14.30 0.35
N ALA A 129 16.21 14.51 -0.86
CA ALA A 129 15.49 14.20 -2.10
C ALA A 129 15.51 12.71 -2.46
N GLY A 130 16.25 11.88 -1.75
CA GLY A 130 16.27 10.43 -2.00
C GLY A 130 14.97 9.76 -1.54
N ASP A 131 14.44 8.83 -2.33
CA ASP A 131 13.17 8.14 -2.07
C ASP A 131 13.10 7.49 -0.67
N VAL A 132 14.20 6.92 -0.19
CA VAL A 132 14.26 6.35 1.17
C VAL A 132 14.00 7.42 2.23
N HIS A 133 14.49 8.65 2.02
CA HIS A 133 14.18 9.76 2.93
C HIS A 133 12.74 10.20 2.81
N GLU A 134 12.28 10.53 1.61
CA GLU A 134 10.93 11.05 1.40
C GLU A 134 9.85 10.08 1.92
N ILE A 135 10.02 8.77 1.69
CA ILE A 135 9.09 7.75 2.18
C ILE A 135 9.18 7.60 3.70
N VAL A 136 10.36 7.32 4.26
CA VAL A 136 10.48 7.07 5.71
C VAL A 136 10.10 8.31 6.50
N TYR A 137 10.54 9.51 6.08
CA TYR A 137 10.21 10.77 6.73
C TYR A 137 8.75 11.17 6.53
N GLY A 138 8.18 10.92 5.34
CA GLY A 138 6.77 11.16 5.05
C GLY A 138 5.85 10.36 5.98
N LEU A 139 6.20 9.11 6.29
CA LEU A 139 5.47 8.27 7.26
C LEU A 139 5.52 8.80 8.70
N MET A 140 6.46 9.69 9.04
CA MET A 140 6.60 10.28 10.38
C MET A 140 5.71 11.52 10.57
N LYS A 141 5.05 11.99 9.51
CA LYS A 141 4.35 13.28 9.50
C LYS A 141 2.84 13.10 9.27
N PRO A 142 1.99 13.88 9.96
CA PRO A 142 0.61 14.06 9.53
C PRO A 142 0.56 14.78 8.17
N GLN A 143 -0.58 14.68 7.49
CA GLN A 143 -0.85 15.16 6.13
C GLN A 143 -0.49 16.64 5.83
N ASP A 144 -0.33 17.49 6.84
CA ASP A 144 -0.21 18.96 6.68
C ASP A 144 1.24 19.49 6.60
N SER A 145 2.25 18.61 6.61
CA SER A 145 3.64 19.02 6.44
C SER A 145 4.01 19.12 4.96
N ALA A 146 4.70 20.20 4.54
CA ALA A 146 5.13 20.48 3.16
C ALA A 146 6.04 19.42 2.49
N SER A 147 6.26 18.28 3.13
CA SER A 147 6.96 17.08 2.66
C SER A 147 5.98 15.89 2.70
N GLY A 148 5.12 15.83 1.67
CA GLY A 148 4.55 14.63 1.05
C GLY A 148 3.70 13.62 1.83
N GLY A 149 3.80 13.46 3.15
CA GLY A 149 3.14 12.35 3.85
C GLY A 149 3.38 11.00 3.14
N ILE A 150 2.32 10.22 2.89
CA ILE A 150 2.43 8.94 2.15
C ILE A 150 2.53 9.11 0.62
N SER A 151 2.48 10.32 0.05
CA SER A 151 2.37 10.50 -1.40
C SER A 151 3.53 9.88 -2.16
N HIS A 152 4.76 10.00 -1.65
CA HIS A 152 5.93 9.37 -2.27
C HIS A 152 5.84 7.84 -2.27
N LEU A 153 5.25 7.23 -1.24
CA LEU A 153 4.99 5.80 -1.23
C LEU A 153 3.94 5.44 -2.28
N LEU A 154 2.83 6.17 -2.33
CA LEU A 154 1.76 5.92 -3.30
C LEU A 154 2.23 6.10 -4.76
N ASP A 155 3.01 7.14 -5.04
CA ASP A 155 3.59 7.38 -6.36
C ASP A 155 4.57 6.26 -6.74
N TYR A 156 5.34 5.76 -5.77
CA TYR A 156 6.23 4.62 -5.97
C TYR A 156 5.45 3.33 -6.27
N LEU A 157 4.40 3.04 -5.49
CA LEU A 157 3.53 1.88 -5.73
C LEU A 157 2.83 1.97 -7.08
N ASN A 158 2.27 3.14 -7.43
CA ASN A 158 1.62 3.39 -8.70
C ASN A 158 2.55 3.20 -9.91
N SER A 159 3.85 3.38 -9.74
CA SER A 159 4.85 3.23 -10.80
C SER A 159 5.39 1.80 -10.93
N ASN A 160 4.96 0.87 -10.06
CA ASN A 160 5.48 -0.49 -10.00
C ASN A 160 4.35 -1.52 -10.05
N GLN A 161 4.67 -2.69 -10.60
CA GLN A 161 3.74 -3.81 -10.58
C GLN A 161 3.57 -4.34 -9.15
N LEU A 162 2.33 -4.59 -8.76
CA LEU A 162 1.91 -5.03 -7.45
C LEU A 162 1.31 -6.44 -7.51
N ASN A 163 1.62 -7.23 -6.48
CA ASN A 163 0.92 -8.46 -6.12
C ASN A 163 0.24 -8.18 -4.77
N LEU A 164 -1.06 -7.85 -4.80
CA LEU A 164 -1.86 -7.56 -3.61
C LEU A 164 -2.64 -8.81 -3.19
N VAL A 165 -2.47 -9.21 -1.93
CA VAL A 165 -3.18 -10.34 -1.34
C VAL A 165 -3.90 -9.86 -0.09
N ALA A 166 -5.22 -9.94 -0.14
CA ALA A 166 -6.12 -9.72 0.97
C ALA A 166 -6.33 -10.99 1.80
N GLY A 167 -6.93 -10.81 2.97
CA GLY A 167 -6.98 -11.81 4.03
C GLY A 167 -8.38 -12.39 4.18
N ALA A 168 -8.92 -12.28 5.39
CA ALA A 168 -10.29 -12.68 5.68
C ALA A 168 -11.12 -11.44 6.04
N GLY A 169 -12.27 -11.27 5.41
CA GLY A 169 -13.08 -10.05 5.53
C GLY A 169 -13.59 -9.64 4.16
N ASN A 170 -14.40 -8.60 4.08
CA ASN A 170 -14.80 -8.01 2.80
C ASN A 170 -13.80 -6.90 2.48
N ASP A 171 -12.67 -7.26 1.89
CA ASP A 171 -11.55 -6.35 1.66
C ASP A 171 -11.75 -5.54 0.37
N THR A 172 -11.08 -4.40 0.25
CA THR A 172 -11.07 -3.55 -0.96
C THR A 172 -9.64 -3.40 -1.48
N LEU A 173 -9.41 -3.87 -2.70
CA LEU A 173 -8.10 -3.90 -3.34
C LEU A 173 -8.05 -2.93 -4.53
N GLN A 174 -6.92 -2.23 -4.69
CA GLN A 174 -6.63 -1.36 -5.84
C GLN A 174 -5.18 -1.57 -6.30
N GLY A 175 -4.99 -1.91 -7.58
CA GLY A 175 -3.68 -2.15 -8.20
C GLY A 175 -2.90 -0.88 -8.59
N TYR A 176 -3.62 0.20 -8.92
CA TYR A 176 -3.10 1.46 -9.49
C TYR A 176 -2.91 1.43 -11.01
N SER A 177 -1.73 1.73 -11.58
CA SER A 177 -1.57 1.99 -13.03
C SER A 177 -0.82 0.89 -13.80
N GLN A 178 -0.28 -0.10 -13.10
CA GLN A 178 0.58 -1.13 -13.68
C GLN A 178 -0.23 -2.41 -13.92
N ASN A 179 0.43 -3.51 -14.28
CA ASN A 179 -0.28 -4.76 -14.57
C ASN A 179 -0.26 -5.64 -13.34
N ASP A 180 -1.24 -5.48 -12.46
CA ASP A 180 -1.20 -5.98 -11.11
C ASP A 180 -1.92 -7.33 -10.97
N VAL A 181 -1.60 -8.05 -9.91
CA VAL A 181 -2.29 -9.28 -9.52
C VAL A 181 -2.97 -9.05 -8.19
N LEU A 182 -4.29 -9.21 -8.16
CA LEU A 182 -5.15 -9.00 -6.99
C LEU A 182 -5.74 -10.34 -6.55
N THR A 183 -5.62 -10.64 -5.26
CA THR A 183 -6.19 -11.82 -4.61
C THR A 183 -7.03 -11.37 -3.41
N GLY A 184 -8.35 -11.60 -3.44
CA GLY A 184 -9.29 -11.17 -2.40
C GLY A 184 -9.17 -11.99 -1.11
N GLY A 185 -8.91 -13.29 -1.23
CA GLY A 185 -8.87 -14.19 -0.09
C GLY A 185 -10.26 -14.71 0.26
N THR A 186 -10.67 -14.58 1.53
CA THR A 186 -11.98 -15.08 1.97
C THR A 186 -12.90 -13.94 2.39
N GLY A 187 -14.08 -13.89 1.79
CA GLY A 187 -15.10 -12.89 2.10
C GLY A 187 -15.86 -12.53 0.83
N VAL A 188 -16.51 -11.37 0.83
CA VAL A 188 -17.05 -10.76 -0.39
C VAL A 188 -16.24 -9.53 -0.69
N ASP A 189 -15.16 -9.72 -1.44
CA ASP A 189 -14.17 -8.69 -1.71
C ASP A 189 -14.62 -7.73 -2.82
N THR A 190 -14.00 -6.56 -2.85
CA THR A 190 -14.19 -5.52 -3.86
C THR A 190 -12.86 -5.20 -4.54
N PHE A 191 -12.81 -5.43 -5.85
CA PHE A 191 -11.68 -5.05 -6.69
C PHE A 191 -12.00 -3.73 -7.37
N TYR A 192 -11.32 -2.67 -6.94
CA TYR A 192 -11.54 -1.31 -7.43
C TYR A 192 -10.48 -0.90 -8.47
N PHE A 193 -10.97 -0.50 -9.64
CA PHE A 193 -10.17 -0.06 -10.79
C PHE A 193 -10.43 1.41 -11.05
N GLY A 194 -9.41 2.23 -10.83
CA GLY A 194 -9.48 3.68 -10.95
C GLY A 194 -8.12 4.29 -11.23
N LEU A 195 -8.12 5.46 -11.85
CA LEU A 195 -6.90 6.19 -12.17
C LEU A 195 -6.32 6.85 -10.91
N TYR A 196 -5.00 6.86 -10.81
CA TYR A 196 -4.27 7.55 -9.75
C TYR A 196 -3.31 8.59 -10.34
N GLY A 197 -3.21 9.74 -9.68
CA GLY A 197 -2.37 10.85 -10.14
C GLY A 197 -2.75 11.34 -11.54
N SER A 198 -1.78 11.35 -12.45
CA SER A 198 -1.94 11.75 -13.86
C SER A 198 -2.10 10.57 -14.83
N ALA A 199 -2.29 9.35 -14.32
CA ALA A 199 -2.44 8.17 -15.14
C ALA A 199 -3.70 8.24 -16.02
N THR A 200 -3.60 7.70 -17.24
CA THR A 200 -4.74 7.60 -18.18
C THR A 200 -5.31 6.18 -18.27
N SER A 201 -4.63 5.22 -17.63
CA SER A 201 -4.97 3.80 -17.60
C SER A 201 -4.64 3.24 -16.22
N PHE A 202 -5.45 2.32 -15.71
CA PHE A 202 -5.12 1.53 -14.52
C PHE A 202 -4.25 0.30 -14.86
N GLY A 203 -4.05 0.00 -16.15
CA GLY A 203 -3.22 -1.12 -16.60
C GLY A 203 -4.02 -2.38 -16.92
N ASN A 204 -3.32 -3.50 -17.14
CA ASN A 204 -3.93 -4.79 -17.47
C ASN A 204 -3.80 -5.72 -16.27
N ASP A 205 -4.84 -5.74 -15.45
CA ASP A 205 -4.83 -6.39 -14.16
C ASP A 205 -5.42 -7.80 -14.21
N THR A 206 -5.02 -8.61 -13.25
CA THR A 206 -5.55 -9.96 -13.04
C THR A 206 -6.13 -10.09 -11.63
N VAL A 207 -7.42 -10.37 -11.54
CA VAL A 207 -8.05 -10.88 -10.32
C VAL A 207 -7.92 -12.40 -10.34
N SER A 208 -7.21 -12.94 -9.35
CA SER A 208 -6.73 -14.32 -9.35
C SER A 208 -7.70 -15.34 -8.76
N ASP A 209 -8.68 -14.90 -7.97
CA ASP A 209 -9.52 -15.75 -7.14
C ASP A 209 -11.00 -15.30 -7.11
N TYR A 210 -11.44 -14.54 -8.12
CA TYR A 210 -12.80 -14.02 -8.17
C TYR A 210 -13.85 -15.11 -7.87
N ALA A 211 -14.72 -14.83 -6.91
CA ALA A 211 -15.85 -15.65 -6.53
C ALA A 211 -17.18 -14.94 -6.82
N ALA A 212 -18.21 -15.73 -7.14
CA ALA A 212 -19.54 -15.19 -7.43
C ALA A 212 -20.07 -14.35 -6.25
N GLY A 213 -20.51 -13.12 -6.53
CA GLY A 213 -20.99 -12.16 -5.54
C GLY A 213 -19.97 -11.11 -5.12
N GLU A 214 -18.68 -11.31 -5.38
CA GLU A 214 -17.64 -10.27 -5.23
C GLU A 214 -17.83 -9.14 -6.25
N LYS A 215 -17.28 -7.97 -5.97
CA LYS A 215 -17.54 -6.76 -6.77
C LYS A 215 -16.34 -6.36 -7.61
N ILE A 216 -16.59 -6.13 -8.89
CA ILE A 216 -15.67 -5.47 -9.81
C ILE A 216 -16.14 -4.04 -9.99
N GLN A 217 -15.44 -3.09 -9.37
CA GLN A 217 -15.81 -1.69 -9.38
C GLN A 217 -14.89 -0.89 -10.30
N VAL A 218 -15.47 -0.16 -11.25
CA VAL A 218 -14.75 0.78 -12.11
C VAL A 218 -15.11 2.20 -11.69
N SER A 219 -14.11 3.06 -11.55
CA SER A 219 -14.29 4.46 -11.15
C SER A 219 -15.22 5.22 -12.11
N ASN A 220 -16.16 5.99 -11.55
CA ASN A 220 -17.06 6.87 -12.29
C ASN A 220 -16.33 7.98 -13.08
N ALA A 221 -15.07 8.25 -12.73
CA ALA A 221 -14.21 9.17 -13.46
C ALA A 221 -13.75 8.60 -14.82
N ILE A 222 -13.78 7.27 -14.98
CA ILE A 222 -13.52 6.59 -16.25
C ILE A 222 -14.84 6.49 -17.03
N TYR A 223 -15.88 5.91 -16.42
CA TYR A 223 -17.20 5.75 -17.01
C TYR A 223 -18.29 6.04 -15.99
N ALA A 224 -19.20 6.95 -16.31
CA ALA A 224 -20.28 7.35 -15.39
C ALA A 224 -21.21 6.20 -14.98
N ASP A 225 -21.43 5.24 -15.89
CA ASP A 225 -22.26 4.05 -15.70
C ASP A 225 -21.97 2.98 -16.77
N TYR A 226 -22.69 1.86 -16.71
CA TYR A 226 -22.57 0.78 -17.70
C TYR A 226 -22.95 1.23 -19.12
N SER A 227 -23.89 2.17 -19.28
CA SER A 227 -24.30 2.68 -20.59
C SER A 227 -23.16 3.48 -21.23
N ALA A 228 -22.46 4.31 -20.45
CA ALA A 228 -21.27 5.04 -20.88
C ALA A 228 -20.13 4.08 -21.24
N PHE A 229 -19.85 3.07 -20.41
CA PHE A 229 -18.87 2.02 -20.68
C PHE A 229 -19.17 1.30 -22.01
N SER A 230 -20.39 0.80 -22.19
CA SER A 230 -20.78 0.07 -23.40
C SER A 230 -20.78 0.96 -24.64
N SER A 231 -21.27 2.20 -24.53
CA SER A 231 -21.29 3.16 -25.65
C SER A 231 -19.88 3.56 -26.08
N ALA A 232 -18.94 3.60 -25.14
CA ALA A 232 -17.54 3.85 -25.42
C ALA A 232 -16.82 2.64 -26.04
N GLY A 233 -17.47 1.48 -26.18
CA GLY A 233 -16.87 0.26 -26.73
C GLY A 233 -16.26 -0.67 -25.69
N GLY A 234 -16.48 -0.40 -24.40
CA GLY A 234 -16.14 -1.34 -23.34
C GLY A 234 -16.91 -2.65 -23.49
N SER A 235 -16.27 -3.77 -23.14
CA SER A 235 -16.84 -5.11 -23.33
C SER A 235 -16.51 -6.07 -22.21
N VAL A 236 -17.36 -7.07 -22.04
CA VAL A 236 -17.13 -8.24 -21.18
C VAL A 236 -17.17 -9.47 -22.07
N SER A 237 -16.10 -10.24 -22.11
CA SER A 237 -15.94 -11.38 -23.01
C SER A 237 -15.22 -12.54 -22.35
N GLU A 238 -15.39 -13.74 -22.88
CA GLU A 238 -14.64 -14.91 -22.43
C GLU A 238 -13.49 -15.21 -23.40
N SER A 239 -12.29 -15.46 -22.85
CA SER A 239 -11.12 -15.83 -23.63
C SER A 239 -10.22 -16.77 -22.83
N ALA A 240 -9.86 -17.90 -23.44
CA ALA A 240 -8.95 -18.90 -22.87
C ALA A 240 -9.31 -19.37 -21.44
N GLY A 241 -10.61 -19.46 -21.11
CA GLY A 241 -11.09 -19.89 -19.80
C GLY A 241 -11.13 -18.79 -18.74
N ASN A 242 -10.99 -17.52 -19.14
CA ASN A 242 -11.08 -16.35 -18.28
C ASN A 242 -12.20 -15.42 -18.76
N THR A 243 -12.71 -14.59 -17.86
CA THR A 243 -13.54 -13.44 -18.21
C THR A 243 -12.62 -12.22 -18.34
N ILE A 244 -12.74 -11.50 -19.44
CA ILE A 244 -11.98 -10.29 -19.76
C ILE A 244 -12.94 -9.13 -19.85
N ILE A 245 -12.73 -8.13 -19.00
CA ILE A 245 -13.42 -6.83 -19.06
C ILE A 245 -12.45 -5.86 -19.72
N ASP A 246 -12.73 -5.48 -20.96
CA ASP A 246 -11.96 -4.49 -21.70
C ASP A 246 -12.59 -3.11 -21.50
N THR A 247 -11.83 -2.18 -20.90
CA THR A 247 -12.28 -0.81 -20.64
C THR A 247 -11.91 0.16 -21.77
N ASN A 248 -11.63 -0.36 -22.97
CA ASN A 248 -11.38 0.37 -24.20
C ASN A 248 -10.41 1.57 -24.05
N GLY A 249 -9.18 1.28 -23.66
CA GLY A 249 -8.09 2.27 -23.58
C GLY A 249 -7.74 2.74 -22.17
N HIS A 250 -8.48 2.30 -21.15
CA HIS A 250 -8.20 2.60 -19.74
C HIS A 250 -7.64 1.42 -18.94
N GLY A 251 -7.45 0.27 -19.59
CA GLY A 251 -6.97 -0.96 -18.96
C GLY A 251 -7.85 -2.17 -19.26
N THR A 252 -7.42 -3.34 -18.79
CA THR A 252 -8.22 -4.57 -18.85
C THR A 252 -8.25 -5.23 -17.49
N ILE A 253 -9.34 -5.92 -17.19
CA ILE A 253 -9.49 -6.71 -15.97
C ILE A 253 -9.69 -8.15 -16.39
N THR A 254 -8.74 -9.01 -16.04
CA THR A 254 -8.81 -10.45 -16.27
C THR A 254 -9.27 -11.13 -14.98
N LEU A 255 -10.43 -11.79 -15.03
CA LEU A 255 -10.87 -12.67 -13.95
C LEU A 255 -10.41 -14.09 -14.28
N ALA A 256 -9.33 -14.52 -13.63
CA ALA A 256 -8.66 -15.76 -13.95
C ALA A 256 -9.54 -16.98 -13.61
N GLY A 257 -9.70 -17.90 -14.57
CA GLY A 257 -10.48 -19.13 -14.39
C GLY A 257 -12.01 -18.93 -14.33
N VAL A 258 -12.51 -17.71 -14.57
CA VAL A 258 -13.94 -17.39 -14.51
C VAL A 258 -14.55 -17.49 -15.91
N THR A 259 -15.50 -18.39 -16.12
CA THR A 259 -16.24 -18.55 -17.39
C THR A 259 -17.75 -18.31 -17.24
N SER A 260 -18.17 -17.72 -16.13
CA SER A 260 -19.56 -17.35 -15.89
C SER A 260 -19.56 -16.18 -14.92
N PHE A 261 -19.50 -14.97 -15.47
CA PHE A 261 -19.50 -13.74 -14.70
C PHE A 261 -20.90 -13.13 -14.69
N ASP A 262 -21.39 -12.77 -13.50
CA ASP A 262 -22.65 -12.03 -13.36
C ASP A 262 -22.38 -10.54 -13.63
N LEU A 263 -22.98 -9.99 -14.67
CA LEU A 263 -22.83 -8.56 -14.99
C LEU A 263 -23.34 -7.64 -13.88
N ALA A 264 -24.17 -8.12 -12.94
CA ALA A 264 -24.56 -7.34 -11.77
C ALA A 264 -23.41 -7.07 -10.79
N ASP A 265 -22.33 -7.85 -10.87
CA ASP A 265 -21.12 -7.67 -10.07
C ASP A 265 -20.15 -6.64 -10.69
N LEU A 266 -20.36 -6.25 -11.95
CA LEU A 266 -19.67 -5.11 -12.57
C LEU A 266 -20.40 -3.81 -12.23
N GLN A 267 -19.74 -2.97 -11.44
CA GLN A 267 -20.29 -1.75 -10.88
C GLN A 267 -19.47 -0.53 -11.29
N PHE A 268 -20.12 0.63 -11.40
CA PHE A 268 -19.48 1.92 -11.67
C PHE A 268 -19.76 2.84 -10.49
N VAL A 269 -18.71 3.28 -9.80
CA VAL A 269 -18.81 3.96 -8.48
C VAL A 269 -17.96 5.22 -8.40
#